data_AF-A0A972KTN4-F1
#
_entry.id   AF-A0A972KTN4-F1
#
_cell.length_a   1.000
_cell.length_b   1.000
_cell.length_c   1.000
_cell.angle_alpha   90.00
_cell.angle_beta   90.00
_cell.angle_gamma   90.00
#
_symmetry.space_group_name_H-M   'P 1'
#
loop_
_entity.id
_entity.type
_entity.pdbx_description
1 polymer ?
#
loop_
_entity_poly.entity_id
_entity_poly.type
_entity_poly.pdbx_seq_one_letter_code
_entity_poly.pdbx_strand_id
1 'polypeptide(L)'
;MMRSIIVGFGFLAVAIAALPLQAQILEGQSQGGGRGAAIRTGGAYYDFGSETGLNFDVSIWGFVNNPGRYRIPSNMNLLDLFSYAGGFREGAFLDRIKIIRRPLDDDNQTMVKKVFEVNLEQYLELSDTEKSMAELKLYPNDIILVQGETPKPTIDWILRLLQTLVAISSLMTATIVVVNALK
;
A
#
# COMPACT_ATOMS: atom_id res chain seq x y z
N MET A 1 -44.89 -41.88 37.86
CA MET A 1 -45.83 -41.42 36.81
C MET A 1 -45.36 -40.04 36.37
N MET A 2 -44.98 -39.90 35.10
CA MET A 2 -44.22 -38.79 34.51
C MET A 2 -44.82 -37.40 34.76
N ARG A 3 -43.98 -36.42 35.13
CA ARG A 3 -44.28 -34.99 35.00
C ARG A 3 -43.46 -34.43 33.86
N SER A 4 -44.18 -34.00 32.83
CA SER A 4 -43.70 -33.36 31.62
C SER A 4 -42.97 -32.06 31.94
N ILE A 5 -41.73 -31.90 31.47
CA ILE A 5 -41.09 -30.59 31.35
C ILE A 5 -40.88 -30.36 29.86
N ILE A 6 -41.74 -29.50 29.32
CA ILE A 6 -41.62 -28.91 28.00
C ILE A 6 -40.42 -27.95 28.07
N VAL A 7 -39.30 -28.32 27.46
CA VAL A 7 -38.19 -27.39 27.22
C VAL A 7 -38.44 -26.76 25.86
N GLY A 8 -38.96 -25.53 25.87
CA GLY A 8 -39.15 -24.73 24.67
C GLY A 8 -37.82 -24.47 23.97
N PHE A 9 -37.70 -24.99 22.75
CA PHE A 9 -36.61 -24.65 21.84
C PHE A 9 -36.85 -23.24 21.31
N GLY A 10 -36.20 -22.25 21.94
CA GLY A 10 -36.19 -20.87 21.47
C GLY A 10 -35.42 -20.78 20.15
N PHE A 11 -36.17 -20.57 19.07
CA PHE A 11 -35.69 -20.13 17.77
C PHE A 11 -34.81 -18.87 17.92
N LEU A 12 -33.52 -18.95 17.57
CA LEU A 12 -32.74 -17.77 17.23
C LEU A 12 -32.81 -17.59 15.71
N ALA A 13 -33.85 -16.89 15.26
CA ALA A 13 -33.93 -16.39 13.89
C ALA A 13 -32.89 -15.28 13.72
N VAL A 14 -31.78 -15.57 13.02
CA VAL A 14 -30.88 -14.53 12.51
C VAL A 14 -31.62 -13.83 11.39
N ALA A 15 -32.26 -12.70 11.72
CA ALA A 15 -32.82 -11.77 10.75
C ALA A 15 -31.67 -11.14 9.96
N ILE A 16 -31.36 -11.70 8.79
CA ILE A 16 -30.60 -10.99 7.76
C ILE A 16 -31.56 -9.95 7.20
N ALA A 17 -31.57 -8.76 7.80
CA ALA A 17 -32.25 -7.62 7.25
C ALA A 17 -31.66 -7.35 5.86
N ALA A 18 -32.52 -7.49 4.86
CA ALA A 18 -32.23 -7.14 3.48
C ALA A 18 -31.78 -5.67 3.42
N LEU A 19 -30.50 -5.45 3.12
CA LEU A 19 -30.08 -4.19 2.54
C LEU A 19 -30.08 -4.41 1.02
N PRO A 20 -31.07 -3.88 0.29
CA PRO A 20 -30.91 -3.78 -1.16
C PRO A 20 -29.71 -2.86 -1.41
N LEU A 21 -28.66 -3.42 -2.02
CA LEU A 21 -27.53 -2.69 -2.58
C LEU A 21 -28.03 -1.81 -3.73
N GLN A 22 -28.65 -0.67 -3.42
CA GLN A 22 -28.68 0.46 -4.33
C GLN A 22 -27.68 1.48 -3.82
N ALA A 23 -26.44 1.37 -4.30
CA ALA A 23 -25.57 2.52 -4.33
C ALA A 23 -26.27 3.58 -5.19
N GLN A 24 -26.84 4.60 -4.54
CA GLN A 24 -27.18 5.84 -5.23
C GLN A 24 -25.86 6.42 -5.73
N ILE A 25 -25.62 6.27 -7.02
CA ILE A 25 -24.55 6.98 -7.70
C ILE A 25 -24.89 8.46 -7.56
N LEU A 26 -24.08 9.19 -6.80
CA LEU A 26 -24.12 10.64 -6.80
C LEU A 26 -23.63 11.09 -8.18
N GLU A 27 -24.56 11.47 -9.06
CA GLU A 27 -24.25 12.17 -10.30
C GLU A 27 -23.73 13.57 -9.96
N GLY A 28 -22.45 13.65 -9.60
CA GLY A 28 -21.70 14.89 -9.65
C GLY A 28 -21.45 15.24 -11.11
N GLN A 29 -22.20 16.21 -11.64
CA GLN A 29 -21.87 16.84 -12.91
C GLN A 29 -20.50 17.52 -12.81
N SER A 30 -19.46 16.90 -13.36
CA SER A 30 -18.22 17.56 -13.73
C SER A 30 -18.30 18.02 -15.19
N GLN A 31 -18.92 19.16 -15.41
CA GLN A 31 -18.74 19.94 -16.63
C GLN A 31 -17.36 20.61 -16.54
N GLY A 32 -16.40 20.13 -17.32
CA GLY A 32 -15.07 20.72 -17.41
C GLY A 32 -14.30 20.12 -18.59
N GLY A 33 -14.28 20.84 -19.71
CA GLY A 33 -13.66 20.40 -20.95
C GLY A 33 -12.14 20.22 -20.85
N GLY A 34 -11.65 19.16 -21.50
CA GLY A 34 -10.22 18.88 -21.63
C GLY A 34 -10.02 17.80 -22.68
N ARG A 35 -9.28 18.15 -23.74
CA ARG A 35 -9.14 17.43 -25.01
C ARG A 35 -8.65 15.99 -24.82
N GLY A 36 -9.13 15.12 -25.71
CA GLY A 36 -8.92 13.68 -25.64
C GLY A 36 -7.45 13.25 -25.50
N ALA A 37 -7.22 12.33 -24.58
CA ALA A 37 -6.07 11.46 -24.59
C ALA A 37 -6.58 10.06 -24.96
N ALA A 38 -6.13 9.54 -26.09
CA ALA A 38 -6.27 8.13 -26.40
C ALA A 38 -5.76 7.33 -25.21
N ILE A 39 -6.57 6.41 -24.68
CA ILE A 39 -6.11 5.42 -23.71
C ILE A 39 -5.14 4.50 -24.44
N ARG A 40 -3.88 4.91 -24.46
CA ARG A 40 -2.77 3.99 -24.71
C ARG A 40 -2.68 3.17 -23.45
N THR A 41 -2.95 1.87 -23.56
CA THR A 41 -2.64 0.88 -22.53
C THR A 41 -1.15 0.92 -22.23
N GLY A 42 -0.76 1.84 -21.36
CA GLY A 42 0.58 2.13 -20.89
C GLY A 42 0.43 2.64 -19.46
N GLY A 43 1.43 2.38 -18.61
CA GLY A 43 1.37 2.74 -17.19
C GLY A 43 1.01 4.21 -16.96
N ALA A 44 0.53 4.52 -15.75
CA ALA A 44 0.15 5.88 -15.37
C ALA A 44 1.27 6.88 -15.69
N TYR A 45 0.90 8.02 -16.28
CA TYR A 45 1.82 9.12 -16.59
C TYR A 45 1.42 10.34 -15.76
N TYR A 46 2.36 10.87 -14.99
CA TYR A 46 2.19 12.02 -14.14
C TYR A 46 3.11 13.14 -14.63
N ASP A 47 2.54 14.32 -14.85
CA ASP A 47 3.29 15.49 -15.29
C ASP A 47 3.39 16.51 -14.16
N PHE A 48 4.61 16.64 -13.63
CA PHE A 48 5.01 17.66 -12.65
C PHE A 48 6.10 18.56 -13.24
N GLY A 49 6.26 18.59 -14.57
CA GLY A 49 7.27 19.38 -15.24
C GLY A 49 7.07 20.87 -15.03
N SER A 50 8.17 21.60 -15.05
CA SER A 50 8.16 23.07 -15.11
C SER A 50 7.84 23.56 -16.52
N GLU A 51 7.11 24.67 -16.64
CA GLU A 51 6.73 25.25 -17.95
C GLU A 51 7.95 25.79 -18.72
N THR A 52 8.94 26.33 -18.00
CA THR A 52 10.09 27.05 -18.60
C THR A 52 11.43 26.36 -18.38
N GLY A 53 11.47 25.28 -17.59
CA GLY A 53 12.71 24.60 -17.20
C GLY A 53 12.94 23.27 -17.93
N LEU A 54 14.14 22.74 -17.73
CA LEU A 54 14.50 21.41 -18.23
C LEU A 54 13.76 20.35 -17.42
N ASN A 55 13.07 19.45 -18.11
CA ASN A 55 12.28 18.37 -17.52
C ASN A 55 12.88 17.01 -17.86
N PHE A 56 12.84 16.10 -16.90
CA PHE A 56 13.31 14.72 -16.99
C PHE A 56 12.12 13.76 -16.91
N ASP A 57 12.15 12.72 -17.74
CA ASP A 57 11.23 11.60 -17.60
C ASP A 57 11.90 10.51 -16.75
N VAL A 58 11.27 10.16 -15.64
CA VAL A 58 11.72 9.13 -14.69
C VAL A 58 10.60 8.10 -14.53
N SER A 59 10.93 6.83 -14.30
CA SER A 59 9.92 5.78 -14.09
C SER A 59 10.05 5.17 -12.71
N ILE A 60 8.95 5.08 -11.97
CA ILE A 60 8.91 4.44 -10.63
C ILE A 60 8.02 3.20 -10.69
N TRP A 61 8.55 2.09 -10.20
CA TRP A 61 7.85 0.81 -10.16
C TRP A 61 8.00 0.12 -8.80
N GLY A 62 7.05 -0.76 -8.48
CA GLY A 62 7.10 -1.63 -7.30
C GLY A 62 6.23 -1.14 -6.14
N PHE A 63 6.73 -1.24 -4.91
CA PHE A 63 5.99 -0.97 -3.66
C PHE A 63 5.86 0.54 -3.34
N VAL A 64 5.29 1.28 -4.28
CA VAL A 64 4.93 2.70 -4.14
C VAL A 64 3.44 2.89 -4.33
N ASN A 65 2.86 3.92 -3.72
CA ASN A 65 1.41 4.12 -3.78
C ASN A 65 0.94 4.32 -5.22
N ASN A 66 1.60 5.23 -5.95
CA ASN A 66 1.34 5.51 -7.35
C ASN A 66 2.55 5.10 -8.22
N PRO A 67 2.59 3.88 -8.77
CA PRO A 67 3.63 3.50 -9.73
C PRO A 67 3.31 4.08 -11.12
N GLY A 68 4.34 4.52 -11.84
CA GLY A 68 4.15 5.15 -13.14
C GLY A 68 5.37 5.89 -13.66
N ARG A 69 5.14 6.64 -14.74
CA ARG A 69 6.10 7.51 -15.41
C ARG A 69 5.86 8.93 -14.94
N TYR A 70 6.93 9.62 -14.56
CA TYR A 70 6.90 10.95 -13.96
C TYR A 70 7.74 11.89 -14.81
N ARG A 71 7.13 12.97 -15.30
CA ARG A 71 7.85 14.11 -15.86
C ARG A 71 8.09 15.10 -14.75
N ILE A 72 9.35 15.40 -14.47
CA ILE A 72 9.77 16.20 -13.32
C ILE A 72 10.79 17.25 -13.72
N PRO A 73 10.92 18.38 -12.99
CA PRO A 73 11.95 19.35 -13.28
C PRO A 73 13.33 18.83 -12.87
N SER A 74 14.36 19.31 -13.57
CA SER A 74 15.75 18.86 -13.41
C SER A 74 16.38 19.07 -12.04
N ASN A 75 15.81 19.95 -11.21
CA ASN A 75 16.27 20.25 -9.86
C ASN A 75 15.61 19.35 -8.80
N MET A 76 14.80 18.38 -9.20
CA MET A 76 14.06 17.52 -8.28
C MET A 76 14.90 16.36 -7.76
N ASN A 77 14.74 16.06 -6.47
CA ASN A 77 15.42 14.95 -5.82
C ASN A 77 14.56 13.67 -5.77
N LEU A 78 15.22 12.54 -5.50
CA LEU A 78 14.56 11.24 -5.34
C LEU A 78 13.49 11.24 -4.23
N LEU A 79 13.75 11.91 -3.10
CA LEU A 79 12.81 11.97 -1.98
C LEU A 79 11.55 12.77 -2.34
N ASP A 80 11.71 13.87 -3.07
CA ASP A 80 10.59 14.66 -3.56
C ASP A 80 9.75 13.78 -4.48
N LEU A 81 10.39 13.09 -5.43
CA LEU A 81 9.71 12.20 -6.35
C LEU A 81 8.87 11.13 -5.63
N PHE A 82 9.38 10.53 -4.55
CA PHE A 82 8.59 9.60 -3.73
C PHE A 82 7.43 10.27 -3.01
N SER A 83 7.60 11.52 -2.57
CA SER A 83 6.52 12.31 -1.98
C SER A 83 5.39 12.55 -3.00
N TYR A 84 5.72 12.88 -4.25
CA TYR A 84 4.75 13.00 -5.35
C TYR A 84 4.13 11.65 -5.75
N ALA A 85 4.87 10.55 -5.59
CA ALA A 85 4.32 9.20 -5.76
C ALA A 85 3.32 8.81 -4.65
N GLY A 86 3.08 9.70 -3.67
CA GLY A 86 2.19 9.47 -2.53
C GLY A 86 2.85 8.66 -1.42
N GLY A 87 4.18 8.53 -1.45
CA GLY A 87 4.95 7.71 -0.51
C GLY A 87 5.00 6.22 -0.85
N PHE A 88 5.52 5.46 0.10
CA PHE A 88 5.73 4.03 -0.02
C PHE A 88 4.49 3.24 0.42
N ARG A 89 4.30 2.04 -0.15
CA ARG A 89 3.30 1.10 0.34
C ARG A 89 3.78 0.44 1.63
N GLU A 90 2.83 -0.08 2.40
CA GLU A 90 3.14 -0.93 3.54
C GLU A 90 3.95 -2.16 3.10
N GLY A 91 5.04 -2.45 3.80
CA GLY A 91 5.97 -3.52 3.48
C GLY A 91 7.02 -3.19 2.40
N ALA A 92 7.16 -1.91 1.99
CA ALA A 92 8.27 -1.48 1.14
C ALA A 92 9.62 -1.56 1.87
N PHE A 93 10.66 -2.00 1.15
CA PHE A 93 12.05 -2.06 1.62
C PHE A 93 12.78 -0.76 1.28
N LEU A 94 12.91 0.13 2.27
CA LEU A 94 13.57 1.43 2.11
C LEU A 94 15.10 1.30 2.06
N ASP A 95 15.66 0.20 2.57
CA ASP A 95 17.07 -0.12 2.59
C ASP A 95 17.61 -0.59 1.22
N ARG A 96 16.74 -1.04 0.32
CA ARG A 96 17.10 -1.67 -0.96
C ARG A 96 16.36 -1.09 -2.16
N ILE A 97 16.43 0.24 -2.33
CA ILE A 97 15.89 0.90 -3.51
C ILE A 97 16.90 0.81 -4.64
N LYS A 98 16.49 0.27 -5.80
CA LYS A 98 17.36 0.09 -6.97
C LYS A 98 17.09 1.18 -7.99
N ILE A 99 18.10 1.97 -8.32
CA ILE A 99 18.08 2.94 -9.41
C ILE A 99 18.84 2.34 -10.58
N ILE A 100 18.15 2.21 -11.69
CA ILE A 100 18.66 1.67 -12.92
C ILE A 100 18.91 2.83 -13.85
N ARG A 101 20.18 3.00 -14.23
CA ARG A 101 20.59 3.99 -15.23
C ARG A 101 21.14 3.28 -16.46
N ARG A 102 20.71 3.75 -17.63
CA ARG A 102 21.34 3.35 -18.90
C ARG A 102 22.45 4.36 -19.20
N PRO A 103 23.73 3.94 -19.21
CA PRO A 103 24.79 4.81 -19.71
C PRO A 103 24.58 5.10 -21.19
N LEU A 104 24.91 6.31 -21.61
CA LEU A 104 24.81 6.75 -23.02
C LEU A 104 26.09 6.46 -23.81
N ASP A 105 27.09 5.78 -23.22
CA ASP A 105 28.39 5.58 -23.87
C ASP A 105 28.33 4.56 -25.01
N ASP A 106 28.73 5.04 -26.18
CA ASP A 106 28.68 4.42 -27.51
C ASP A 106 29.96 3.62 -27.84
N ASP A 107 30.87 3.42 -26.87
CA ASP A 107 32.20 2.86 -27.13
C ASP A 107 32.50 1.59 -26.33
N ASN A 108 32.00 0.45 -26.83
CA ASN A 108 32.28 -0.95 -26.41
C ASN A 108 31.12 -1.69 -25.73
N GLN A 109 30.13 -2.08 -26.56
CA GLN A 109 29.47 -3.40 -26.66
C GLN A 109 29.00 -4.15 -25.40
N THR A 110 29.02 -3.54 -24.22
CA THR A 110 28.40 -4.10 -23.04
C THR A 110 27.43 -3.06 -22.51
N MET A 111 26.15 -3.30 -22.79
CA MET A 111 25.00 -2.61 -22.21
C MET A 111 24.95 -2.91 -20.70
N VAL A 112 25.99 -2.53 -19.94
CA VAL A 112 26.06 -2.75 -18.50
C VAL A 112 25.14 -1.74 -17.85
N LYS A 113 23.90 -2.16 -17.66
CA LYS A 113 22.90 -1.50 -16.83
C LYS A 113 23.51 -1.23 -15.46
N LYS A 114 23.84 0.03 -15.15
CA LYS A 114 24.38 0.39 -13.84
C LYS A 114 23.23 0.42 -12.85
N VAL A 115 23.30 -0.45 -11.85
CA VAL A 115 22.32 -0.54 -10.77
C VAL A 115 22.95 0.13 -9.55
N PHE A 116 22.36 1.23 -9.10
CA PHE A 116 22.70 1.87 -7.85
C PHE A 116 21.71 1.40 -6.80
N GLU A 117 22.20 0.86 -5.69
CA GLU A 117 21.38 0.60 -4.52
C GLU A 117 21.48 1.78 -3.56
N VAL A 118 20.32 2.29 -3.15
CA VAL A 118 20.20 3.40 -2.23
C VAL A 118 19.46 2.91 -0.99
N ASN A 119 20.09 3.11 0.17
CA ASN A 119 19.47 2.90 1.46
C ASN A 119 18.86 4.23 1.93
N LEU A 120 17.54 4.37 1.77
CA LEU A 120 16.81 5.56 2.20
C LEU A 120 16.66 5.61 3.72
N GLU A 121 16.63 4.47 4.42
CA GLU A 121 16.51 4.44 5.88
C GLU A 121 17.72 5.14 6.53
N GLN A 122 18.93 4.77 6.10
CA GLN A 122 20.15 5.44 6.52
C GLN A 122 20.14 6.92 6.15
N TYR A 123 19.66 7.28 4.95
CA TYR A 123 19.58 8.67 4.51
C TYR A 123 18.64 9.53 5.37
N LEU A 124 17.52 8.96 5.84
CA LEU A 124 16.58 9.67 6.70
C LEU A 124 17.16 9.95 8.10
N GLU A 125 18.03 9.06 8.59
CA GLU A 125 18.72 9.16 9.87
C GLU A 125 19.90 10.16 9.88
N LEU A 126 20.42 10.54 8.70
CA LEU A 126 21.52 11.50 8.58
C LEU A 126 21.15 12.89 9.11
N SER A 127 22.16 13.61 9.61
CA SER A 127 22.03 15.02 9.98
C SER A 127 21.76 15.90 8.74
N ASP A 128 21.12 17.06 8.93
CA ASP A 128 20.73 17.94 7.82
C ASP A 128 21.92 18.40 6.95
N THR A 129 23.12 18.49 7.55
CA THR A 129 24.36 18.82 6.85
C THR A 129 24.82 17.67 5.93
N GLU A 130 24.67 16.43 6.35
CA GLU A 130 25.07 15.24 5.58
C GLU A 130 24.06 14.92 4.47
N LYS A 131 22.76 15.17 4.71
CA LYS A 131 21.70 15.06 3.69
C LYS A 131 21.97 15.94 2.48
N SER A 132 22.47 17.15 2.70
CA SER A 132 22.81 18.06 1.59
C SER A 132 24.02 17.59 0.78
N MET A 133 24.89 16.72 1.32
CA MET A 133 26.06 16.19 0.62
C MET A 133 25.75 14.87 -0.11
N ALA A 134 24.79 14.09 0.38
CA ALA A 134 24.30 12.87 -0.25
C ALA A 134 23.16 13.14 -1.25
N GLU A 135 23.27 14.22 -2.04
CA GLU A 135 22.21 14.70 -2.91
C GLU A 135 21.74 13.60 -3.88
N LEU A 136 20.54 13.08 -3.65
CA LEU A 136 19.92 11.99 -4.42
C LEU A 136 19.36 12.51 -5.75
N LYS A 137 20.24 13.09 -6.58
CA LYS A 137 19.89 13.66 -7.88
C LYS A 137 19.44 12.59 -8.86
N LEU A 138 18.34 12.89 -9.54
CA LEU A 138 17.77 12.06 -10.59
C LEU A 138 18.29 12.48 -11.96
N TYR A 139 18.41 11.50 -12.85
CA TYR A 139 18.85 11.71 -14.22
C TYR A 139 17.76 11.28 -15.21
N PRO A 140 17.78 11.81 -16.45
CA PRO A 140 16.83 11.42 -17.48
C PRO A 140 16.81 9.91 -17.70
N ASN A 141 15.62 9.35 -17.84
CA ASN A 141 15.37 7.93 -18.08
C ASN A 141 15.81 6.99 -16.94
N ASP A 142 16.04 7.52 -15.74
CA ASP A 142 16.22 6.68 -14.56
C ASP A 142 14.97 5.82 -14.31
N ILE A 143 15.20 4.56 -13.98
CA ILE A 143 14.16 3.62 -13.59
C ILE A 143 14.39 3.26 -12.12
N ILE A 144 13.46 3.67 -11.27
CA ILE A 144 13.48 3.43 -9.84
C ILE A 144 12.59 2.22 -9.56
N LEU A 145 13.18 1.21 -8.93
CA LEU A 145 12.49 0.01 -8.51
C LEU A 145 12.50 -0.08 -7.00
N VAL A 146 11.31 -0.03 -6.42
CA VAL A 146 11.09 -0.20 -4.98
C VAL A 146 10.64 -1.63 -4.72
N GLN A 147 11.47 -2.38 -4.01
CA GLN A 147 11.12 -3.73 -3.58
C GLN A 147 10.31 -3.69 -2.30
N GLY A 148 9.57 -4.76 -2.02
CA GLY A 148 8.81 -4.89 -0.79
C GLY A 148 8.13 -6.24 -0.71
N GLU A 149 7.42 -6.44 0.39
CA GLU A 149 6.60 -7.62 0.63
C GLU A 149 5.19 -7.17 1.01
N THR A 150 4.18 -7.81 0.43
CA THR A 150 2.79 -7.53 0.82
C THR A 150 2.55 -8.08 2.23
N PRO A 151 1.91 -7.32 3.14
CA PRO A 151 1.48 -7.86 4.42
C PRO A 151 0.65 -9.13 4.18
N LYS A 152 1.15 -10.28 4.67
CA LYS A 152 0.43 -11.55 4.50
C LYS A 152 -0.91 -11.43 5.24
N PRO A 153 -2.06 -11.73 4.59
CA PRO A 153 -3.34 -11.76 5.29
C PRO A 153 -3.25 -12.87 6.34
N THR A 154 -2.94 -12.47 7.57
CA THR A 154 -2.73 -13.42 8.66
C THR A 154 -4.11 -13.89 9.12
N ILE A 155 -4.24 -15.19 9.38
CA ILE A 155 -5.45 -15.84 9.92
C ILE A 155 -5.75 -15.37 11.37
N ASP A 156 -5.09 -14.31 11.85
CA ASP A 156 -5.16 -13.81 13.22
C ASP A 156 -6.59 -13.51 13.67
N TRP A 157 -7.44 -13.01 12.77
CA TRP A 157 -8.86 -12.76 13.07
C TRP A 157 -9.63 -14.04 13.43
N ILE A 158 -9.31 -15.17 12.79
CA ILE A 158 -9.92 -16.47 13.11
C ILE A 158 -9.42 -16.95 14.47
N LEU A 159 -8.13 -16.77 14.77
CA LEU A 159 -7.57 -17.16 16.06
C LEU A 159 -8.16 -16.35 17.21
N ARG A 160 -8.37 -15.05 17.03
CA ARG A 160 -9.06 -14.19 18.00
C ARG A 160 -10.50 -14.65 18.24
N LEU A 161 -11.23 -15.02 17.18
CA LEU A 161 -12.58 -15.59 17.33
C LEU A 161 -12.55 -16.91 18.12
N LEU A 162 -11.64 -17.83 17.79
CA LEU A 162 -11.51 -19.09 18.52
C LEU A 162 -11.18 -18.87 20.01
N GLN A 163 -10.30 -17.91 20.33
CA GLN A 163 -9.98 -17.57 21.72
C GLN A 163 -11.19 -17.03 22.49
N THR A 164 -11.99 -16.16 21.86
CA THR A 164 -13.23 -15.66 22.51
C THR A 164 -14.22 -16.78 22.79
N LEU A 165 -14.35 -17.78 21.91
CA LEU A 165 -15.20 -18.94 22.15
C LEU A 165 -14.69 -19.80 23.32
N VAL A 166 -13.38 -20.02 23.41
CA VAL A 166 -12.78 -20.73 24.54
C VAL A 166 -13.01 -19.99 25.85
N ALA A 167 -12.89 -18.65 25.86
CA ALA A 167 -13.16 -17.82 27.04
C ALA A 167 -14.64 -17.92 27.49
N ILE A 168 -15.58 -17.87 26.55
CA ILE A 168 -17.02 -18.04 26.84
C ILE A 168 -17.29 -19.43 27.41
N SER A 169 -16.70 -20.48 26.82
CA SER A 169 -16.82 -21.85 27.31
C SER A 169 -16.29 -22.01 28.75
N SER A 170 -15.15 -21.37 29.05
CA SER A 170 -14.59 -21.35 30.42
C SER A 170 -15.54 -20.67 31.42
N LEU A 171 -16.13 -19.54 31.04
CA LEU A 171 -17.09 -18.82 31.89
C LEU A 171 -18.35 -19.65 32.17
N MET A 172 -18.88 -20.32 31.14
CA MET A 172 -20.01 -21.23 31.27
C MET A 172 -19.69 -22.38 32.23
N THR A 173 -18.52 -23.00 32.07
CA THR A 173 -18.06 -24.09 32.93
C THR A 173 -17.90 -23.63 34.38
N ALA A 174 -17.28 -22.48 34.61
CA ALA A 174 -17.14 -21.90 35.94
C ALA A 174 -18.50 -21.66 36.61
N THR A 175 -19.47 -21.13 35.87
CA THR A 175 -20.82 -20.89 36.37
C THR A 175 -21.50 -22.20 36.79
N ILE A 176 -21.38 -23.25 36.00
CA ILE A 176 -21.94 -24.58 36.32
C ILE A 176 -21.33 -25.14 37.60
N VAL A 177 -19.99 -25.05 37.74
CA VAL A 177 -19.29 -25.54 38.94
C VAL A 177 -19.74 -24.81 40.20
N VAL A 178 -19.88 -23.48 40.14
CA VAL A 178 -20.38 -22.67 41.28
C VAL A 178 -21.80 -23.07 41.66
N VAL A 179 -22.71 -23.24 40.69
CA VAL A 179 -24.09 -23.66 40.96
C VAL A 179 -24.15 -25.07 41.55
N ASN A 180 -23.27 -25.98 41.11
CA ASN A 180 -23.20 -27.34 41.65
C ASN A 180 -22.61 -27.38 43.07
N ALA A 181 -21.67 -26.49 43.40
CA ALA A 181 -21.07 -26.41 44.74
C ALA A 181 -21.99 -25.79 45.79
N LEU A 182 -23.02 -25.05 45.38
CA LEU A 182 -24.03 -24.44 46.28
C LEU A 182 -25.24 -25.35 46.56
N LYS A 183 -25.33 -26.50 45.89
CA LYS A 183 -26.36 -27.53 46.13
C LYS A 183 -25.85 -28.59 47.09
#